data_AF-A0A8S3HX87-F1
#
_entry.id   AF-A0A8S3HX87-F1
#
_cell.length_a   1.000
_cell.length_b   1.000
_cell.length_c   1.000
_cell.angle_alpha   90.00
_cell.angle_beta   90.00
_cell.angle_gamma   90.00
#
_symmetry.space_group_name_H-M   'P 1'
#
loop_
_entity.id
_entity.type
_entity.pdbx_description
1 polymer ?
#
loop_
_entity_poly.entity_id
_entity_poly.type
_entity_poly.pdbx_seq_one_letter_code
_entity_poly.pdbx_strand_id
1 'polypeptide(L)'
;KNVIDLDEVILVHDEAPCMRVNQTQHLLQDNGIKFWGNNIWPGNSPDLNAADHIGTIIKDEVEKRMLNPSILGISKKLSRCIFQTF
;
A
#
# COMPACT_ATOMS: atom_id res chain seq x y z
N LYS A 1 1.67 -17.98 -21.75
CA LYS A 1 2.39 -18.66 -20.65
C LYS A 1 2.56 -17.61 -19.55
N ASN A 2 1.84 -17.73 -18.44
CA ASN A 2 2.03 -16.78 -17.33
C ASN A 2 3.46 -16.97 -16.78
N VAL A 3 4.13 -15.85 -16.49
CA VAL A 3 5.54 -15.83 -16.05
C VAL A 3 5.65 -16.19 -14.56
N ILE A 4 4.53 -16.19 -13.83
CA ILE A 4 4.47 -16.37 -12.38
C ILE A 4 3.54 -17.54 -12.09
N ASP A 5 4.03 -18.51 -11.31
CA ASP A 5 3.21 -19.57 -10.74
C ASP A 5 2.47 -19.01 -9.51
N LEU A 6 1.18 -19.32 -9.38
CA LEU A 6 0.36 -18.84 -8.27
C LEU A 6 0.87 -19.37 -6.92
N ASP A 7 1.46 -20.55 -6.92
CA ASP A 7 2.03 -21.15 -5.72
C ASP A 7 3.29 -20.45 -5.21
N GLU A 8 3.91 -19.59 -6.03
CA GLU A 8 5.11 -18.83 -5.69
C GLU A 8 4.80 -17.40 -5.20
N VAL A 9 3.54 -16.99 -5.22
CA VAL A 9 3.14 -15.64 -4.82
C VAL A 9 2.98 -15.55 -3.31
N ILE A 10 3.61 -14.53 -2.72
CA ILE A 10 3.45 -14.18 -1.30
C ILE A 10 2.93 -12.76 -1.23
N LEU A 11 1.83 -12.57 -0.50
CA LEU A 11 1.32 -11.25 -0.15
C LEU A 11 2.22 -10.62 0.91
N VAL A 12 2.75 -9.45 0.60
CA VAL A 12 3.54 -8.63 1.52
C VAL A 12 2.71 -7.40 1.87
N HIS A 13 2.51 -7.15 3.16
CA HIS A 13 1.77 -6.00 3.68
C HIS A 13 2.44 -5.48 4.96
N ASP A 14 2.11 -4.25 5.35
CA ASP A 14 2.63 -3.60 6.56
C ASP A 14 1.90 -4.06 7.83
N GLU A 15 2.30 -3.52 8.98
CA GLU A 15 1.69 -3.83 10.28
C GLU A 15 0.52 -2.90 10.64
N ALA A 16 -0.19 -2.35 9.66
CA ALA A 16 -1.37 -1.53 9.91
C ALA A 16 -2.36 -2.26 10.84
N PRO A 17 -3.03 -1.56 11.78
CA PRO A 17 -3.88 -2.21 12.78
C PRO A 17 -4.96 -3.15 12.20
N CYS A 18 -5.50 -2.83 11.03
CA CYS A 18 -6.47 -3.67 10.31
C CYS A 18 -5.86 -4.93 9.71
N MET A 19 -4.58 -4.91 9.34
CA MET A 19 -3.86 -6.08 8.81
C MET A 19 -3.38 -6.99 9.94
N ARG A 20 -3.09 -6.43 11.12
CA ARG A 20 -2.61 -7.17 12.29
C ARG A 20 -3.70 -8.00 12.99
N VAL A 21 -4.97 -7.62 12.83
CA VAL A 21 -6.08 -8.25 13.57
C VAL A 21 -6.27 -9.72 13.17
N ASN A 22 -6.55 -10.59 14.15
CA ASN A 22 -6.66 -12.04 13.94
C ASN A 22 -7.69 -12.41 12.87
N GLN A 23 -8.80 -11.66 12.77
CA GLN A 23 -9.84 -11.91 11.76
C GLN A 23 -9.30 -11.75 10.34
N THR A 24 -8.45 -10.75 10.08
CA THR A 24 -7.81 -10.57 8.77
C THR A 24 -6.82 -11.69 8.49
N GLN A 25 -6.03 -12.07 9.49
CA GLN A 25 -5.07 -13.17 9.38
C GLN A 25 -5.76 -14.51 9.06
N HIS A 26 -6.84 -14.83 9.78
CA HIS A 26 -7.66 -16.02 9.51
C HIS A 26 -8.29 -15.96 8.12
N LEU A 27 -8.84 -14.81 7.72
CA LEU A 27 -9.41 -14.64 6.38
C LEU A 27 -8.38 -14.97 5.28
N LEU A 28 -7.15 -14.51 5.42
CA LEU A 28 -6.08 -14.80 4.45
C LEU A 28 -5.73 -16.30 4.44
N GLN A 29 -5.63 -16.92 5.61
CA GLN A 29 -5.34 -18.35 5.76
C GLN A 29 -6.46 -19.23 5.19
N ASP A 30 -7.72 -18.91 5.48
CA ASP A 30 -8.91 -19.64 5.01
C ASP A 30 -9.04 -19.62 3.48
N ASN A 31 -8.51 -18.57 2.84
CA ASN A 31 -8.45 -18.45 1.38
C ASN A 31 -7.16 -19.02 0.77
N GLY A 32 -6.31 -19.67 1.56
CA GLY A 32 -5.06 -20.29 1.09
C GLY A 32 -4.02 -19.28 0.60
N ILE A 33 -4.12 -18.01 1.02
CA ILE A 33 -3.19 -16.96 0.63
C ILE A 33 -1.91 -17.12 1.46
N LYS A 34 -0.76 -17.22 0.79
CA LYS A 34 0.55 -17.14 1.46
C LYS A 34 0.86 -15.66 1.70
N PHE A 35 1.20 -15.29 2.93
CA PHE A 35 1.49 -13.90 3.26
C PHE A 35 2.51 -13.77 4.39
N TRP A 36 3.11 -12.60 4.52
CA TRP A 36 3.95 -12.26 5.66
C TRP A 36 3.09 -11.92 6.87
N GLY A 37 3.11 -12.80 7.87
CA GLY A 37 2.40 -12.57 9.13
C GLY A 37 3.01 -11.46 9.98
N ASN A 38 2.33 -11.16 11.09
CA ASN A 38 2.65 -10.10 12.06
C ASN A 38 4.03 -10.19 12.73
N ASN A 39 4.83 -11.20 12.41
CA ASN A 39 6.14 -11.47 12.99
C ASN A 39 7.28 -11.37 11.96
N ILE A 40 6.98 -11.10 10.69
CA ILE A 40 7.96 -11.04 9.62
C ILE A 40 8.24 -9.60 9.20
N TRP A 41 7.21 -8.76 9.07
CA TRP A 41 7.40 -7.37 8.64
C TRP A 41 8.13 -6.55 9.72
N PRO A 42 9.24 -5.88 9.39
CA PRO A 42 9.90 -5.02 10.36
C PRO A 42 9.13 -3.70 10.50
N GLY A 43 8.65 -3.42 11.72
CA GLY A 43 7.97 -2.17 12.03
C GLY A 43 8.77 -0.93 11.63
N ASN A 44 8.07 0.13 11.19
CA ASN A 44 8.65 1.40 10.70
C ASN A 44 9.59 1.26 9.49
N SER A 45 9.36 0.29 8.59
CA SER A 45 10.19 0.08 7.39
C SER A 45 9.43 0.34 6.08
N PRO A 46 8.98 1.59 5.82
CA PRO A 46 8.28 1.92 4.58
C PRO A 46 9.18 1.78 3.34
N ASP A 47 10.50 1.82 3.51
CA ASP A 47 11.51 1.60 2.47
C ASP A 47 11.49 0.17 1.91
N LEU A 48 11.00 -0.80 2.68
CA LEU A 48 10.80 -2.19 2.24
C LEU A 48 9.44 -2.40 1.55
N ASN A 49 8.56 -1.39 1.57
CA ASN A 49 7.23 -1.47 0.99
C ASN A 49 7.23 -0.94 -0.44
N ALA A 50 7.16 -1.86 -1.41
CA ALA A 50 7.06 -1.48 -2.82
C ALA A 50 5.84 -0.58 -3.11
N ALA A 51 4.74 -0.73 -2.36
CA ALA A 51 3.57 0.12 -2.53
C ALA A 51 3.83 1.57 -2.11
N ASP A 52 4.61 1.81 -1.05
CA ASP A 52 4.98 3.17 -0.61
C ASP A 52 5.89 3.86 -1.62
N HIS A 53 6.82 3.11 -2.23
CA HIS A 53 7.65 3.62 -3.30
C HIS A 53 6.80 4.04 -4.51
N ILE A 54 5.87 3.19 -4.95
CA ILE A 54 4.93 3.54 -6.03
C ILE A 54 4.06 4.74 -5.62
N GLY A 55 3.59 4.79 -4.37
CA GLY A 55 2.84 5.91 -3.82
C GLY A 55 3.60 7.23 -3.88
N THR A 56 4.91 7.21 -3.63
CA THR A 56 5.78 8.39 -3.74
C THR A 56 5.91 8.87 -5.19
N ILE A 57 6.09 7.96 -6.16
CA ILE A 57 6.12 8.31 -7.58
C ILE A 57 4.79 8.96 -8.00
N ILE A 58 3.65 8.40 -7.57
CA ILE A 58 2.33 8.95 -7.86
C ILE A 58 2.16 10.33 -7.20
N LYS A 59 2.59 10.49 -5.96
CA LYS A 59 2.56 11.76 -5.23
C LYS A 59 3.27 12.85 -6.00
N ASP A 60 4.51 12.61 -6.40
CA ASP A 60 5.34 13.59 -7.11
C ASP A 60 4.68 14.02 -8.42
N GLU A 61 4.08 13.07 -9.15
CA GLU A 61 3.37 13.35 -10.40
C GLU A 61 2.08 14.16 -10.17
N VAL A 62 1.34 13.85 -9.11
CA VAL A 62 0.15 14.61 -8.71
C VAL A 62 0.52 16.03 -8.30
N GLU A 63 1.56 16.20 -7.48
CA GLU A 63 2.04 17.50 -7.02
C GLU A 63 2.49 18.38 -8.21
N LYS A 64 3.23 17.82 -9.17
CA LYS A 64 3.60 18.52 -10.42
C LYS A 64 2.38 19.03 -11.19
N ARG A 65 1.31 18.22 -11.26
CA ARG A 65 0.06 18.60 -11.95
C ARG A 65 -0.75 19.63 -11.14
N MET A 66 -0.69 19.57 -9.81
CA MET A 66 -1.36 20.53 -8.92
C MET A 66 -0.72 21.92 -8.94
N LEU A 67 0.57 22.01 -9.26
CA LEU A 67 1.28 23.28 -9.48
C LEU A 67 0.91 23.95 -10.81
N ASN A 68 0.12 23.29 -11.66
CA ASN A 68 -0.42 23.87 -12.88
C ASN A 68 -1.69 24.70 -12.54
N PRO A 69 -1.67 26.05 -12.68
CA PRO A 69 -2.68 26.95 -12.11
C PRO A 69 -4.09 26.78 -12.69
N SER A 70 -4.27 26.03 -13.79
CA SER A 70 -5.56 25.74 -14.39
C SER A 70 -6.43 24.72 -13.62
N ILE A 71 -5.86 24.00 -12.64
CA ILE A 71 -6.54 22.90 -11.90
C ILE A 71 -6.80 23.27 -10.41
N LEU A 72 -6.47 24.50 -10.01
CA LEU A 72 -6.43 24.93 -8.60
C LEU A 72 -7.79 24.91 -7.86
N GLY A 73 -8.91 24.72 -8.57
CA GLY A 73 -10.27 24.75 -8.01
C GLY A 73 -10.70 23.51 -7.21
N ILE A 74 -10.02 22.37 -7.36
CA ILE A 74 -10.47 21.08 -6.77
C ILE A 74 -9.64 20.64 -5.54
N SER A 75 -8.48 21.27 -5.31
CA SER A 75 -7.31 20.51 -4.80
C SER A 75 -7.05 20.53 -3.28
N LYS A 76 -7.66 21.42 -2.49
CA LYS A 76 -7.34 21.51 -1.04
C LYS A 76 -7.88 20.36 -0.17
N LYS A 77 -8.91 19.63 -0.62
CA LYS A 77 -9.55 18.58 0.19
C LYS A 77 -9.01 17.17 -0.11
N LEU A 78 -8.48 16.94 -1.31
CA LEU A 78 -8.00 15.63 -1.76
C LEU A 78 -6.61 15.29 -1.20
N SER A 79 -5.70 16.28 -1.13
CA SER A 79 -4.34 16.10 -0.60
C SER A 79 -4.34 15.61 0.86
N ARG A 80 -5.31 16.03 1.68
CA ARG A 80 -5.37 15.60 3.09
C ARG A 80 -5.90 14.17 3.27
N CYS A 81 -6.69 13.65 2.34
CA CYS A 81 -7.26 12.30 2.45
C CYS A 81 -6.38 11.21 1.82
N ILE A 82 -5.61 11.52 0.78
CA ILE A 82 -4.77 10.51 0.11
C ILE A 82 -3.47 10.25 0.89
N PHE A 83 -2.91 11.26 1.56
CA PHE A 83 -1.61 11.16 2.24
C PHE A 83 -1.66 10.91 3.74
N GLN A 84 -2.83 10.58 4.30
CA GLN A 84 -2.96 10.16 5.71
C GLN A 84 -3.20 8.64 5.84
N THR A 85 -3.17 7.90 4.73
CA THR A 85 -3.49 6.46 4.69
C THR A 85 -2.34 5.63 4.10
N PHE A 86 -1.17 6.24 3.90
CA PHE A 86 0.10 5.57 3.68
C PHE A 86 1.02 5.96 4.85
#